data_AF-A0A9E6JQG2-F1
#
_entry.id   AF-A0A9E6JQG2-F1
#
_cell.length_a   1.000
_cell.length_b   1.000
_cell.length_c   1.000
_cell.angle_alpha   90.00
_cell.angle_beta   90.00
_cell.angle_gamma   90.00
#
_symmetry.space_group_name_H-M   'P 1'
#
loop_
_entity.id
_entity.type
_entity.pdbx_description
1 polymer ?
#
loop_
_entity_poly.entity_id
_entity_poly.type
_entity_poly.pdbx_seq_one_letter_code
_entity_poly.pdbx_strand_id
1 'polypeptide(L)'
;MELLWEGIRKAFDLLRTLDPEVLGITLFTLKVTLLATLASLVLGLGSGLVLALTDFPGRRIVISLVNTGMGLPPVVVGLFVT
;
A
#
# COMPACT_ATOMS: atom_id res chain seq x y z
N MET A 1 -7.53 28.08 -14.60
CA MET A 1 -7.38 28.51 -13.19
C MET A 1 -8.70 28.38 -12.43
N GLU A 2 -9.82 28.82 -12.99
CA GLU A 2 -11.18 28.62 -12.43
C GLU A 2 -11.49 27.15 -12.07
N LEU A 3 -11.27 26.21 -13.01
CA LEU A 3 -11.60 24.79 -12.81
C LEU A 3 -10.87 24.14 -11.61
N LEU A 4 -9.60 24.50 -11.38
CA LEU A 4 -8.83 24.00 -10.23
C LEU A 4 -9.38 24.59 -8.92
N TRP A 5 -9.77 25.86 -8.95
CA TRP A 5 -10.32 26.55 -7.77
C TRP A 5 -11.69 26.00 -7.38
N GLU A 6 -12.55 25.73 -8.36
CA GLU A 6 -13.85 25.07 -8.15
C GLU A 6 -13.68 23.64 -7.62
N GLY A 7 -12.75 22.88 -8.19
CA GLY A 7 -12.44 21.52 -7.72
C GLY A 7 -12.00 21.51 -6.25
N ILE A 8 -11.13 22.44 -5.85
CA ILE A 8 -10.68 22.58 -4.46
C ILE A 8 -11.85 22.94 -3.54
N ARG A 9 -12.69 23.93 -3.92
CA ARG A 9 -13.87 24.28 -3.12
C ARG A 9 -14.80 23.08 -2.93
N LYS A 10 -15.09 22.35 -4.00
CA LYS A 10 -15.97 21.18 -3.95
C LYS A 10 -15.39 20.06 -3.09
N ALA A 11 -14.07 19.84 -3.12
CA ALA A 11 -13.41 18.89 -2.24
C ALA A 11 -13.55 19.30 -0.75
N PHE A 12 -13.38 20.59 -0.43
CA PHE A 12 -13.60 21.09 0.92
C PHE A 12 -15.06 20.96 1.37
N ASP A 13 -16.02 21.21 0.48
CA ASP A 13 -17.44 21.01 0.77
C ASP A 13 -17.73 19.55 1.09
N LEU A 14 -17.26 18.60 0.25
CA LEU A 14 -17.42 17.16 0.49
C LEU A 14 -16.84 16.70 1.83
N LEU A 15 -15.67 17.24 2.22
CA LEU A 15 -15.05 16.96 3.51
C LEU A 15 -15.85 17.54 4.67
N ARG A 16 -16.34 18.78 4.54
CA ARG A 16 -17.10 19.47 5.58
C ARG A 16 -18.49 18.86 5.79
N THR A 17 -19.14 18.43 4.71
CA THR A 17 -20.44 17.76 4.77
C THR A 17 -20.33 16.30 5.20
N LEU A 18 -19.10 15.78 5.37
CA LEU A 18 -18.83 14.37 5.65
C LEU A 18 -19.60 13.47 4.68
N ASP A 19 -19.41 13.73 3.39
CA ASP A 19 -20.13 13.02 2.35
C ASP A 19 -20.06 11.49 2.59
N PRO A 20 -21.21 10.79 2.68
CA PRO A 20 -21.24 9.38 3.05
C PRO A 20 -20.45 8.48 2.09
N GLU A 21 -20.38 8.84 0.80
CA GLU A 21 -19.63 8.09 -0.20
C GLU A 21 -18.12 8.26 0.02
N VAL A 22 -17.66 9.51 0.17
CA VAL A 22 -16.25 9.83 0.47
C VAL A 22 -15.80 9.17 1.77
N LEU A 23 -16.63 9.25 2.82
CA LEU A 23 -16.33 8.65 4.11
C LEU A 23 -16.28 7.12 4.02
N GLY A 24 -17.23 6.52 3.30
CA GLY A 24 -17.27 5.08 3.05
C GLY A 24 -16.02 4.56 2.34
N ILE A 25 -15.62 5.22 1.25
CA ILE A 25 -14.40 4.88 0.49
C ILE A 25 -13.15 5.06 1.37
N THR A 26 -13.09 6.15 2.14
CA THR A 26 -11.95 6.43 3.03
C THR A 26 -11.80 5.37 4.11
N LEU A 27 -12.90 5.02 4.81
CA LEU A 27 -12.89 4.00 5.85
C LEU A 27 -12.59 2.61 5.29
N PHE A 28 -13.12 2.28 4.11
CA PHE A 28 -12.81 1.02 3.43
C PHE A 28 -11.32 0.94 3.08
N THR A 29 -10.78 1.99 2.46
CA THR A 29 -9.35 2.07 2.11
C THR A 29 -8.49 1.95 3.36
N LEU A 30 -8.83 2.68 4.42
CA LEU A 30 -8.11 2.62 5.69
C LEU A 30 -8.12 1.22 6.28
N LYS A 31 -9.27 0.55 6.29
CA LYS A 31 -9.40 -0.83 6.77
C LYS A 31 -8.51 -1.79 5.97
N VAL A 32 -8.55 -1.72 4.63
CA VAL A 32 -7.76 -2.60 3.77
C VAL A 32 -6.27 -2.33 3.95
N THR A 33 -5.83 -1.06 3.92
CA THR A 33 -4.43 -0.70 4.12
C THR A 33 -3.93 -1.12 5.50
N LEU A 34 -4.71 -0.89 6.57
CA LEU A 34 -4.33 -1.26 7.93
C LEU A 34 -4.14 -2.78 8.05
N LEU A 35 -5.08 -3.57 7.53
CA LEU A 35 -4.98 -5.03 7.54
C LEU A 35 -3.79 -5.52 6.72
N ALA A 36 -3.59 -4.96 5.53
CA ALA A 36 -2.46 -5.28 4.67
C ALA A 36 -1.12 -4.96 5.37
N THR A 37 -0.98 -3.77 5.95
CA THR A 37 0.23 -3.35 6.68
C THR A 37 0.49 -4.23 7.90
N LEU A 38 -0.52 -4.56 8.69
CA LEU A 38 -0.37 -5.46 9.84
C LEU A 38 0.07 -6.86 9.41
N ALA A 39 -0.53 -7.40 8.35
CA ALA A 39 -0.12 -8.68 7.78
C ALA A 39 1.32 -8.63 7.27
N SER A 40 1.69 -7.57 6.53
CA SER A 40 3.05 -7.34 6.05
C SER A 40 4.05 -7.15 7.20
N LEU A 41 3.64 -6.54 8.31
CA LEU A 41 4.51 -6.41 9.49
C LEU A 41 4.82 -7.78 10.07
N VAL A 42 3.80 -8.60 10.32
CA VAL A 42 3.99 -9.93 10.93
C VAL A 42 4.85 -10.83 10.03
N LEU A 43 4.51 -10.91 8.74
CA LEU A 43 5.21 -11.77 7.79
C LEU A 43 6.57 -11.22 7.38
N GLY A 44 6.64 -9.91 7.10
CA GLY A 44 7.82 -9.23 6.61
C GLY A 44 8.86 -8.99 7.70
N LEU A 45 8.47 -8.64 8.92
CA LEU A 45 9.41 -8.49 10.03
C LEU A 45 10.00 -9.84 10.43
N GLY A 46 9.17 -10.89 10.54
CA GLY A 46 9.64 -12.23 10.88
C GLY A 46 10.62 -12.77 9.84
N SER A 47 10.21 -12.80 8.56
CA SER A 47 11.08 -13.27 7.46
C SER A 47 12.30 -12.38 7.26
N GLY A 48 12.14 -11.06 7.38
CA GLY A 48 13.22 -10.08 7.24
C GLY A 48 14.29 -10.23 8.32
N LEU A 49 13.89 -10.47 9.58
CA LEU A 49 14.83 -10.74 10.68
C LEU A 49 15.63 -12.02 10.44
N VAL A 50 14.97 -13.10 10.02
CA VAL A 50 15.65 -14.35 9.68
C VAL A 50 16.64 -14.14 8.54
N LEU A 51 16.24 -13.44 7.47
CA LEU A 51 17.12 -13.13 6.34
C LEU A 51 18.30 -12.21 6.73
N ALA A 52 18.11 -11.34 7.71
CA ALA A 52 19.14 -10.42 8.17
C ALA A 52 20.16 -11.09 9.10
N LEU A 53 19.71 -11.98 9.98
CA LEU A 53 20.52 -12.54 11.07
C LEU A 53 21.09 -13.93 10.79
N THR A 54 20.59 -14.65 9.78
CA THR A 54 21.07 -16.00 9.44
C THR A 54 21.79 -16.02 8.10
N ASP A 55 22.94 -16.70 8.07
CA ASP A 55 23.67 -17.00 6.85
C ASP A 55 23.39 -18.45 6.43
N PHE A 56 22.67 -18.62 5.32
CA PHE A 56 22.34 -19.91 4.74
C PHE A 56 22.69 -19.95 3.25
N PRO A 57 23.05 -21.13 2.70
CA PRO A 57 23.36 -21.28 1.28
C PRO A 57 22.09 -20.99 0.45
N GLY A 58 22.11 -19.89 -0.31
CA GLY A 58 20.96 -19.39 -1.10
C GLY A 58 20.43 -18.02 -0.69
N ARG A 59 20.90 -17.46 0.43
CA ARG A 59 20.50 -16.13 0.94
C ARG A 59 20.49 -15.02 -0.12
N ARG A 60 21.51 -14.98 -0.98
CA ARG A 60 21.65 -13.94 -2.02
C ARG A 60 20.52 -14.00 -3.06
N ILE A 61 20.02 -15.20 -3.40
CA ILE A 61 18.89 -15.35 -4.32
C ILE A 61 17.61 -14.83 -3.66
N VAL A 62 17.38 -15.17 -2.40
CA VAL A 62 16.19 -14.72 -1.66
C VAL A 62 16.17 -13.19 -1.53
N ILE A 63 17.31 -12.58 -1.17
CA ILE A 63 17.43 -11.11 -1.10
C ILE A 63 17.16 -10.47 -2.46
N SER A 64 17.68 -11.03 -3.55
CA SER A 64 17.41 -10.51 -4.91
C SER A 64 15.94 -10.60 -5.28
N LEU A 65 15.23 -11.67 -4.91
CA LEU A 65 13.78 -11.80 -5.16
C LEU A 65 12.99 -10.76 -4.37
N VAL A 66 13.31 -10.56 -3.10
CA VAL A 66 12.68 -9.53 -2.25
C VAL A 66 12.90 -8.14 -2.84
N ASN A 67 14.15 -7.81 -3.21
CA ASN A 67 14.47 -6.52 -3.83
C ASN A 67 13.82 -6.33 -5.20
N THR A 68 13.70 -7.40 -6.01
CA THR A 68 12.95 -7.36 -7.27
C THR A 68 11.49 -6.99 -7.03
N GLY A 69 10.87 -7.55 -5.99
CA GLY A 69 9.52 -7.19 -5.57
C GLY A 69 9.35 -5.70 -5.24
N MET A 70 10.36 -5.06 -4.63
CA MET A 70 10.34 -3.61 -4.33
C MET A 70 10.39 -2.73 -5.60
N GLY A 71 10.95 -3.25 -6.70
CA GLY A 71 11.04 -2.53 -7.98
C GLY A 71 9.89 -2.82 -8.95
N LEU A 72 8.97 -3.72 -8.60
CA LEU A 72 7.89 -4.15 -9.49
C LEU A 72 6.83 -3.03 -9.63
N PRO A 73 6.41 -2.65 -10.86
CA PRO A 73 5.40 -1.61 -11.03
C PRO A 73 4.06 -2.04 -10.40
N PRO A 74 3.39 -1.16 -9.62
CA PRO A 74 2.09 -1.48 -9.02
C PRO A 74 1.04 -1.91 -10.05
N VAL A 75 1.11 -1.35 -11.27
CA VAL A 75 0.20 -1.69 -12.37
C VAL A 75 0.37 -3.15 -12.82
N VAL A 76 1.61 -3.66 -12.89
CA VAL A 76 1.88 -5.06 -13.26
C VAL A 76 1.34 -6.02 -12.21
N VAL A 77 1.51 -5.67 -10.92
CA VAL A 77 0.92 -6.42 -9.81
C VAL A 77 -0.61 -6.43 -9.91
N GLY A 78 -1.20 -5.27 -10.19
CA GLY A 78 -2.65 -5.13 -10.39
C GLY A 78 -3.17 -6.05 -11.48
N LEU A 79 -2.54 -6.07 -12.66
CA LEU A 79 -2.95 -6.92 -13.79
C LEU A 79 -2.79 -8.42 -13.54
N PHE A 80 -1.86 -8.83 -12.66
CA PHE A 80 -1.67 -10.23 -12.34
C PHE A 80 -2.68 -10.75 -11.31
N VAL A 81 -3.17 -9.86 -10.44
CA VAL A 81 -4.10 -10.18 -9.35
C VAL A 81 -5.56 -9.96 -9.77
N THR A 82 -5.81 -9.20 -10.84
CA THR A 82 -7.14 -8.99 -11.46
C THR A 82 -7.49 -10.14 -12.38
#